data_AF-A0A949M713-F1
#
_entry.id   AF-A0A949M713-F1
#
_cell.length_a   1.000
_cell.length_b   1.000
_cell.length_c   1.000
_cell.angle_alpha   90.00
_cell.angle_beta   90.00
_cell.angle_gamma   90.00
#
_symmetry.space_group_name_H-M   'P 1'
#
loop_
_entity.id
_entity.type
_entity.pdbx_description
1 polymer ?
#
loop_
_entity_poly.entity_id
_entity_poly.type
_entity_poly.pdbx_seq_one_letter_code
_entity_poly.pdbx_strand_id
1 'polypeptide(L)'
;MRIGGTLRLKLARLLAVALPVALLAVPAQAAASERWIIDTDMGIDDWAAILFMAANPDSEILAITASGNGLARCKAGERNARRILRLAADSDPVGCSNSYPMDGTNAYPAPWRDESDKLLGIPVPAAPGSVRHRSSTALMEKALRSARRPVSILSIGAMSNIAEVIREKPALKRKIRRIVAMGGAVDVPGNIRVHGFTDNSPNTVAEWNIFIDPPAAKIVFDSGVPLEIIPLDATNEVPLTTSFIERFKAQGTGPDARFVTSIFEKVSKSNEAGEYFHWDPLAAAIADNPKICELRVKRRLTVMSKPVGPSTKPGFPARNWFGGPRNELDEATAGGLTAAGARRTVTVCMRANVALFEQFMVDEYAKPNS
;
A
#
# COMPACT_ATOMS: atom_id res chain seq x y z
N MET A 1 101.30 -34.55 4.58
CA MET A 1 100.92 -34.21 5.96
C MET A 1 100.00 -33.00 5.91
N ARG A 2 98.72 -33.21 6.29
CA ARG A 2 97.73 -32.22 6.77
C ARG A 2 97.33 -30.97 5.93
N ILE A 3 95.99 -30.92 5.70
CA ILE A 3 95.05 -29.77 5.89
C ILE A 3 95.19 -28.62 4.87
N GLY A 4 94.14 -28.06 4.25
CA GLY A 4 92.68 -28.20 4.36
C GLY A 4 92.02 -26.93 3.81
N GLY A 5 90.73 -27.01 3.43
CA GLY A 5 89.88 -25.82 3.18
C GLY A 5 89.09 -25.83 1.87
N THR A 6 88.04 -26.66 1.79
CA THR A 6 86.99 -26.55 0.76
C THR A 6 85.83 -25.68 1.24
N LEU A 7 85.50 -24.66 0.44
CA LEU A 7 84.42 -23.70 0.63
C LEU A 7 83.05 -24.42 0.49
N ARG A 8 82.26 -24.49 1.58
CA ARG A 8 80.87 -24.99 1.54
C ARG A 8 79.88 -23.82 1.39
N LEU A 9 79.13 -23.82 0.28
CA LEU A 9 77.94 -23.00 0.08
C LEU A 9 76.88 -23.35 1.15
N LYS A 10 76.38 -22.34 1.88
CA LYS A 10 75.18 -22.46 2.71
C LYS A 10 73.94 -22.11 1.87
N LEU A 11 73.13 -23.11 1.56
CA LEU A 11 71.77 -22.91 1.03
C LEU A 11 70.82 -22.71 2.22
N ALA A 12 70.30 -21.50 2.40
CA ALA A 12 69.28 -21.23 3.42
C ALA A 12 67.91 -21.69 2.90
N ARG A 13 67.32 -22.70 3.54
CA ARG A 13 65.91 -23.10 3.34
C ARG A 13 65.00 -22.10 4.06
N LEU A 14 64.26 -21.29 3.30
CA LEU A 14 63.11 -20.53 3.81
C LEU A 14 61.92 -21.49 3.98
N LEU A 15 61.57 -21.80 5.23
CA LEU A 15 60.28 -22.41 5.59
C LEU A 15 59.22 -21.31 5.59
N ALA A 16 58.36 -21.29 4.58
CA ALA A 16 57.14 -20.49 4.61
C ALA A 16 56.12 -21.19 5.52
N VAL A 17 55.88 -20.63 6.70
CA VAL A 17 54.77 -21.03 7.58
C VAL A 17 53.50 -20.37 7.04
N ALA A 18 52.65 -21.14 6.38
CA ALA A 18 51.31 -20.71 6.01
C ALA A 18 50.41 -20.77 7.26
N LEU A 19 50.07 -19.61 7.85
CA LEU A 19 49.00 -19.54 8.83
C LEU A 19 47.64 -19.61 8.11
N PRO A 20 46.69 -20.43 8.58
CA PRO A 20 45.34 -20.41 8.05
C PRO A 20 44.65 -19.12 8.51
N VAL A 21 44.35 -18.23 7.57
CA VAL A 21 43.45 -17.10 7.80
C VAL A 21 42.05 -17.68 7.92
N ALA A 22 41.59 -17.90 9.16
CA ALA A 22 40.19 -18.16 9.41
C ALA A 22 39.39 -16.90 9.05
N LEU A 23 38.70 -16.92 7.91
CA LEU A 23 37.66 -15.94 7.62
C LEU A 23 36.57 -16.11 8.68
N LEU A 24 36.56 -15.23 9.68
CA LEU A 24 35.40 -15.03 10.52
C LEU A 24 34.28 -14.53 9.61
N ALA A 25 33.37 -15.42 9.25
CA ALA A 25 32.11 -15.05 8.62
C ALA A 25 31.40 -14.10 9.59
N VAL A 26 31.39 -12.81 9.25
CA VAL A 26 30.49 -11.85 9.90
C VAL A 26 29.09 -12.38 9.61
N PRO A 27 28.29 -12.73 10.64
CA PRO A 27 26.92 -13.13 10.37
C PRO A 27 26.27 -11.96 9.64
N ALA A 28 25.71 -12.22 8.45
CA ALA A 28 24.89 -11.25 7.77
C ALA A 28 23.84 -10.80 8.79
N GLN A 29 23.94 -9.54 9.23
CA GLN A 29 22.93 -8.93 10.06
C GLN A 29 21.64 -9.07 9.24
N ALA A 30 20.71 -9.93 9.67
CA ALA A 30 19.40 -10.03 9.04
C ALA A 30 18.90 -8.60 8.84
N ALA A 31 18.63 -8.22 7.59
CA ALA A 31 18.16 -6.89 7.28
C ALA A 31 16.97 -6.62 8.20
N ALA A 32 17.03 -5.54 8.99
CA ALA A 32 16.01 -5.32 10.00
C ALA A 32 14.65 -5.16 9.29
N SER A 33 13.69 -6.05 9.60
CA SER A 33 12.34 -6.05 9.03
C SER A 33 11.77 -4.63 8.93
N GLU A 34 11.24 -4.30 7.76
CA GLU A 34 10.62 -3.01 7.51
C GLU A 34 9.30 -2.91 8.28
N ARG A 35 9.06 -1.76 8.90
CA ARG A 35 7.86 -1.52 9.70
C ARG A 35 6.83 -0.77 8.90
N TRP A 36 5.63 -1.30 8.89
CA TRP A 36 4.54 -0.84 8.06
C TRP A 36 3.34 -0.42 8.89
N ILE A 37 2.76 0.71 8.51
CA ILE A 37 1.34 1.00 8.74
C ILE A 37 0.66 0.83 7.39
N ILE A 38 -0.39 0.03 7.33
CA ILE A 38 -1.21 -0.13 6.13
C ILE A 38 -2.47 0.72 6.31
N ASP A 39 -2.58 1.81 5.55
CA ASP A 39 -3.78 2.65 5.48
C ASP A 39 -4.60 2.21 4.27
N THR A 40 -5.83 1.78 4.52
CA THR A 40 -6.64 0.97 3.59
C THR A 40 -8.07 1.46 3.62
N ASP A 41 -8.84 1.21 2.56
CA ASP A 41 -10.29 1.38 2.62
C ASP A 41 -11.08 0.06 2.62
N MET A 42 -10.34 -1.04 2.73
CA MET A 42 -10.82 -2.41 2.77
C MET A 42 -11.59 -2.78 1.50
N GLY A 43 -11.17 -2.25 0.36
CA GLY A 43 -11.52 -2.74 -0.96
C GLY A 43 -11.07 -4.18 -1.22
N ILE A 44 -11.54 -4.72 -2.35
CA ILE A 44 -11.41 -6.14 -2.68
C ILE A 44 -9.93 -6.52 -2.89
N ASP A 45 -9.20 -5.63 -3.56
CA ASP A 45 -7.77 -5.69 -3.83
C ASP A 45 -6.93 -5.43 -2.57
N ASP A 46 -7.37 -4.58 -1.64
CA ASP A 46 -6.69 -4.35 -0.37
C ASP A 46 -6.51 -5.65 0.42
N TRP A 47 -7.50 -6.55 0.36
CA TRP A 47 -7.45 -7.79 1.14
C TRP A 47 -6.27 -8.67 0.72
N ALA A 48 -5.98 -8.73 -0.59
CA ALA A 48 -4.82 -9.44 -1.12
C ALA A 48 -3.52 -8.71 -0.79
N ALA A 49 -3.50 -7.37 -0.83
CA ALA A 49 -2.36 -6.57 -0.44
C ALA A 49 -1.99 -6.73 1.05
N ILE A 50 -2.99 -6.73 1.94
CA ILE A 50 -2.80 -6.95 3.40
C ILE A 50 -2.22 -8.33 3.66
N LEU A 51 -2.78 -9.38 3.03
CA LEU A 51 -2.27 -10.74 3.19
C LEU A 51 -0.86 -10.90 2.64
N PHE A 52 -0.57 -10.27 1.50
CA PHE A 52 0.77 -10.28 0.92
C PHE A 52 1.80 -9.67 1.90
N MET A 53 1.49 -8.51 2.48
CA MET A 53 2.37 -7.88 3.48
C MET A 53 2.48 -8.71 4.77
N ALA A 54 1.42 -9.42 5.16
CA ALA A 54 1.39 -10.22 6.38
C ALA A 54 2.10 -11.58 6.24
N ALA A 55 2.12 -12.16 5.04
CA ALA A 55 2.85 -13.40 4.74
C ALA A 55 4.37 -13.18 4.72
N ASN A 56 4.81 -11.95 4.44
CA ASN A 56 6.22 -11.61 4.33
C ASN A 56 6.92 -11.47 5.69
N PRO A 57 7.89 -12.37 6.01
CA PRO A 57 8.60 -12.35 7.29
C PRO A 57 9.50 -11.12 7.48
N ASP A 58 9.87 -10.44 6.39
CA ASP A 58 10.66 -9.21 6.43
C ASP A 58 9.78 -7.96 6.62
N SER A 59 8.45 -8.11 6.71
CA SER A 59 7.48 -7.03 6.95
C SER A 59 6.82 -7.12 8.32
N GLU A 60 7.01 -6.09 9.15
CA GLU A 60 6.38 -5.95 10.47
C GLU A 60 5.19 -4.97 10.39
N ILE A 61 3.95 -5.50 10.41
CA ILE A 61 2.73 -4.68 10.41
C ILE A 61 2.45 -4.14 11.82
N LEU A 62 2.64 -2.84 12.02
CA LEU A 62 2.39 -2.16 13.29
C LEU A 62 0.93 -1.73 13.47
N ALA A 63 0.26 -1.42 12.36
CA ALA A 63 -1.13 -0.98 12.33
C ALA A 63 -1.76 -1.19 10.95
N ILE A 64 -3.05 -1.54 10.95
CA ILE A 64 -3.96 -1.47 9.81
C ILE A 64 -4.99 -0.39 10.15
N THR A 65 -5.00 0.69 9.37
CA THR A 65 -5.83 1.87 9.60
C THR A 65 -6.83 2.00 8.47
N ALA A 66 -8.07 1.56 8.71
CA ALA A 66 -9.14 1.67 7.72
C ALA A 66 -9.70 3.10 7.66
N SER A 67 -9.97 3.61 6.46
CA SER A 67 -10.70 4.87 6.24
C SER A 67 -12.17 4.59 5.92
N GLY A 68 -13.07 5.03 6.79
CA GLY A 68 -14.50 4.73 6.70
C GLY A 68 -15.25 5.43 5.56
N ASN A 69 -14.60 6.36 4.85
CA ASN A 69 -15.15 7.05 3.69
C ASN A 69 -14.86 6.32 2.37
N GLY A 70 -13.90 5.38 2.32
CA GLY A 70 -13.64 4.57 1.12
C GLY A 70 -14.59 3.38 0.98
N LEU A 71 -14.14 2.25 0.43
CA LEU A 71 -15.04 1.19 -0.03
C LEU A 71 -15.83 0.55 1.11
N ALA A 72 -15.18 0.10 2.19
CA ALA A 72 -15.89 -0.44 3.34
C ALA A 72 -16.39 0.65 4.30
N ARG A 73 -17.48 0.37 5.03
CA ARG A 73 -17.91 1.19 6.17
C ARG A 73 -17.21 0.72 7.45
N CYS A 74 -16.90 1.64 8.36
CA CYS A 74 -15.99 1.34 9.47
C CYS A 74 -16.30 0.08 10.29
N LYS A 75 -17.57 -0.15 10.68
CA LYS A 75 -17.94 -1.34 11.46
C LYS A 75 -17.63 -2.64 10.70
N ALA A 76 -17.85 -2.65 9.39
CA ALA A 76 -17.58 -3.81 8.55
C ALA A 76 -16.10 -3.89 8.19
N GLY A 77 -15.47 -2.81 7.76
CA GLY A 77 -14.04 -2.75 7.45
C GLY A 77 -13.16 -3.19 8.62
N GLU A 78 -13.41 -2.68 9.83
CA GLU A 78 -12.69 -3.09 11.05
C GLU A 78 -12.88 -4.58 11.36
N ARG A 79 -14.11 -5.11 11.22
CA ARG A 79 -14.39 -6.54 11.40
C ARG A 79 -13.68 -7.38 10.34
N ASN A 80 -13.73 -6.97 9.08
CA ASN A 80 -13.24 -7.71 7.94
C ASN A 80 -11.71 -7.75 7.95
N ALA A 81 -11.03 -6.63 8.21
CA ALA A 81 -9.58 -6.55 8.35
C ALA A 81 -9.06 -7.55 9.39
N ARG A 82 -9.73 -7.66 10.55
CA ARG A 82 -9.35 -8.59 11.63
C ARG A 82 -9.58 -10.05 11.29
N ARG A 83 -10.51 -10.36 10.38
CA ARG A 83 -10.80 -11.72 9.92
C ARG A 83 -9.83 -12.14 8.82
N ILE A 84 -9.51 -11.21 7.91
CA ILE A 84 -8.53 -11.39 6.85
C ILE A 84 -7.13 -11.57 7.45
N LEU A 85 -6.67 -10.65 8.31
CA LEU A 85 -5.32 -10.72 8.88
C LEU A 85 -5.05 -12.05 9.60
N ARG A 86 -6.10 -12.63 10.21
CA ARG A 86 -6.07 -13.92 10.91
C ARG A 86 -5.70 -15.11 10.03
N LEU A 87 -5.81 -14.97 8.71
CA LEU A 87 -5.40 -16.01 7.76
C LEU A 87 -3.88 -16.13 7.65
N ALA A 88 -3.14 -15.06 7.95
CA ALA A 88 -1.68 -14.99 7.81
C ALA A 88 -0.94 -14.72 9.13
N ALA A 89 -1.58 -14.05 10.10
CA ALA A 89 -0.95 -13.68 11.37
C ALA A 89 -1.94 -13.66 12.54
N ASP A 90 -1.50 -14.16 13.70
CA ASP A 90 -2.23 -13.99 14.97
C ASP A 90 -1.92 -12.63 15.60
N SER A 91 -2.43 -11.57 14.98
CA SER A 91 -2.31 -10.22 15.51
C SER A 91 -3.59 -9.43 15.31
N ASP A 92 -3.71 -8.34 16.07
CA ASP A 92 -4.88 -7.50 16.04
C ASP A 92 -4.54 -6.01 16.10
N PRO A 93 -3.82 -5.43 15.12
CA PRO A 93 -3.48 -4.01 15.12
C PRO A 93 -4.42 -3.20 14.21
N VAL A 94 -5.74 -3.43 14.29
CA VAL A 94 -6.75 -2.82 13.39
C VAL A 94 -7.52 -1.68 14.05
N GLY A 95 -7.70 -0.57 13.34
CA GLY A 95 -8.64 0.50 13.68
C GLY A 95 -9.41 1.01 12.46
N CYS A 96 -10.49 1.76 12.69
CA CYS A 96 -11.19 2.52 11.66
C CYS A 96 -11.59 3.91 12.17
N SER A 97 -11.55 4.94 11.33
CA SER A 97 -12.20 6.24 11.59
C SER A 97 -12.61 6.90 10.27
N ASN A 98 -13.08 8.15 10.31
CA ASN A 98 -13.24 9.00 9.12
C ASN A 98 -14.26 8.52 8.10
N SER A 99 -15.53 8.56 8.48
CA SER A 99 -16.65 8.15 7.61
C SER A 99 -16.98 9.12 6.47
N TYR A 100 -16.34 10.30 6.43
CA TYR A 100 -16.59 11.33 5.42
C TYR A 100 -15.26 11.94 4.96
N PRO A 101 -15.17 12.45 3.72
CA PRO A 101 -14.00 13.19 3.28
C PRO A 101 -13.86 14.52 4.02
N MET A 102 -12.65 15.06 4.05
CA MET A 102 -12.31 16.31 4.72
C MET A 102 -13.17 17.49 4.24
N ASP A 103 -13.45 17.53 2.94
CA ASP A 103 -14.45 18.37 2.29
C ASP A 103 -14.98 17.64 1.05
N GLY A 104 -16.00 18.17 0.36
CA GLY A 104 -16.62 17.46 -0.74
C GLY A 104 -17.63 16.42 -0.28
N THR A 105 -18.25 15.73 -1.25
CA THR A 105 -19.28 14.72 -1.01
C THR A 105 -19.09 13.44 -1.85
N ASN A 106 -17.84 13.21 -2.24
CA ASN A 106 -17.46 12.04 -3.02
C ASN A 106 -17.58 10.78 -2.15
N ALA A 107 -18.10 9.71 -2.76
CA ALA A 107 -18.26 8.41 -2.13
C ALA A 107 -18.34 7.34 -3.21
N TYR A 108 -17.93 6.11 -2.88
CA TYR A 108 -18.18 4.96 -3.74
C TYR A 108 -19.69 4.67 -3.89
N PRO A 109 -20.10 4.04 -5.02
CA PRO A 109 -21.46 3.53 -5.18
C PRO A 109 -21.89 2.64 -4.01
N ALA A 110 -23.08 2.88 -3.45
CA ALA A 110 -23.56 2.16 -2.28
C ALA A 110 -23.57 0.62 -2.46
N PRO A 111 -23.96 0.05 -3.62
CA PRO A 111 -23.90 -1.40 -3.84
C PRO A 111 -22.49 -1.98 -3.69
N TRP A 112 -21.45 -1.25 -4.13
CA TRP A 112 -20.07 -1.71 -4.00
C TRP A 112 -19.61 -1.73 -2.55
N ARG A 113 -20.01 -0.71 -1.79
CA ARG A 113 -19.75 -0.64 -0.34
C ARG A 113 -20.43 -1.79 0.39
N ASP A 114 -21.66 -2.13 0.00
CA ASP A 114 -22.41 -3.24 0.59
C ASP A 114 -21.76 -4.59 0.31
N GLU A 115 -21.17 -4.77 -0.88
CA GLU A 115 -20.44 -5.99 -1.24
C GLU A 115 -19.08 -6.08 -0.52
N SER A 116 -18.33 -4.99 -0.41
CA SER A 116 -17.11 -4.93 0.42
C SER A 116 -17.40 -5.20 1.89
N ASP A 117 -18.46 -4.61 2.46
CA ASP A 117 -18.88 -4.84 3.84
C ASP A 117 -19.16 -6.33 4.13
N LYS A 118 -19.59 -7.08 3.11
CA LYS A 118 -19.89 -8.52 3.14
C LYS A 118 -18.75 -9.43 2.69
N LEU A 119 -17.58 -8.89 2.34
CA LEU A 119 -16.45 -9.64 1.76
C LEU A 119 -16.83 -10.39 0.47
N LEU A 120 -17.73 -9.84 -0.36
CA LEU A 120 -18.31 -10.51 -1.53
C LEU A 120 -18.97 -11.87 -1.21
N GLY A 121 -19.32 -12.11 0.05
CA GLY A 121 -19.77 -13.40 0.55
C GLY A 121 -18.68 -14.48 0.62
N ILE A 122 -17.40 -14.14 0.43
CA ILE A 122 -16.29 -15.07 0.57
C ILE A 122 -16.15 -15.46 2.04
N PRO A 123 -16.12 -16.77 2.37
CA PRO A 123 -15.98 -17.21 3.75
C PRO A 123 -14.58 -16.90 4.29
N VAL A 124 -14.53 -16.33 5.48
CA VAL A 124 -13.29 -16.12 6.27
C VAL A 124 -13.54 -16.52 7.72
N PRO A 125 -12.48 -16.82 8.50
CA PRO A 125 -12.60 -17.17 9.91
C PRO A 125 -13.51 -16.20 10.68
N ALA A 126 -14.16 -16.71 11.73
CA ALA A 126 -14.94 -15.86 12.61
C ALA A 126 -14.06 -14.75 13.20
N ALA A 127 -14.64 -13.56 13.36
CA ALA A 127 -14.01 -12.54 14.20
C ALA A 127 -13.90 -13.11 15.64
N PRO A 128 -12.89 -12.69 16.43
CA PRO A 128 -12.88 -13.02 17.84
C PRO A 128 -14.08 -12.31 18.50
N GLY A 129 -14.42 -12.71 19.73
CA GLY A 129 -15.52 -12.08 20.49
C GLY A 129 -15.40 -10.55 20.58
N SER A 130 -16.36 -9.88 21.21
CA SER A 130 -16.50 -8.41 21.21
C SER A 130 -15.17 -7.64 21.24
N VAL A 131 -14.70 -7.19 20.07
CA VAL A 131 -13.46 -6.41 19.99
C VAL A 131 -13.80 -4.94 20.13
N ARG A 132 -13.08 -4.26 21.02
CA ARG A 132 -13.25 -2.82 21.22
C ARG A 132 -12.81 -2.07 19.97
N HIS A 133 -13.69 -1.19 19.48
CA HIS A 133 -13.40 -0.23 18.43
C HIS A 133 -12.12 0.57 18.73
N ARG A 134 -11.30 0.80 17.70
CA ARG A 134 -10.14 1.71 17.75
C ARG A 134 -10.22 2.72 16.61
N SER A 135 -9.96 4.00 16.92
CA SER A 135 -9.76 5.02 15.89
C SER A 135 -8.48 4.74 15.10
N SER A 136 -8.56 4.82 13.76
CA SER A 136 -7.39 4.69 12.87
C SER A 136 -6.33 5.73 13.15
N THR A 137 -6.73 6.98 13.37
CA THR A 137 -5.77 8.09 13.58
C THR A 137 -5.08 8.01 14.93
N ALA A 138 -5.80 7.63 16.00
CA ALA A 138 -5.20 7.35 17.30
C ALA A 138 -4.24 6.16 17.25
N LEU A 139 -4.57 5.13 16.48
CA LEU A 139 -3.72 3.95 16.30
C LEU A 139 -2.45 4.28 15.49
N MET A 140 -2.58 5.02 14.40
CA MET A 140 -1.47 5.53 13.59
C MET A 140 -0.55 6.41 14.43
N GLU A 141 -1.11 7.36 15.19
CA GLU A 141 -0.35 8.21 16.11
C GLU A 141 0.44 7.38 17.13
N LYS A 142 -0.21 6.39 17.75
CA LYS A 142 0.44 5.51 18.72
C LYS A 142 1.60 4.74 18.08
N ALA A 143 1.41 4.16 16.90
CA ALA A 143 2.44 3.42 16.18
C ALA A 143 3.64 4.33 15.85
N LEU A 144 3.40 5.52 15.28
CA LEU A 144 4.46 6.48 14.93
C LEU A 144 5.23 7.00 16.14
N ARG A 145 4.56 7.27 17.26
CA ARG A 145 5.20 7.73 18.50
C ARG A 145 6.05 6.66 19.15
N SER A 146 5.54 5.43 19.20
CA SER A 146 6.19 4.31 19.90
C SER A 146 7.35 3.73 19.09
N ALA A 147 7.39 3.97 17.78
CA ALA A 147 8.44 3.46 16.92
C ALA A 147 9.81 4.10 17.23
N ARG A 148 10.79 3.21 17.49
CA ARG A 148 12.19 3.58 17.74
C ARG A 148 12.91 4.12 16.49
N ARG A 149 12.42 3.74 15.31
CA ARG A 149 12.89 4.20 13.99
C ARG A 149 11.71 4.65 13.14
N PRO A 150 11.90 5.51 12.13
CA PRO A 150 10.84 5.91 11.22
C PRO A 150 10.12 4.71 10.59
N VAL A 151 8.81 4.85 10.43
CA VAL A 151 7.88 3.81 9.94
C VAL A 151 7.43 4.16 8.52
N SER A 152 7.29 3.17 7.65
CA SER A 152 6.72 3.38 6.32
C SER A 152 5.21 3.24 6.35
N ILE A 153 4.52 3.97 5.47
CA ILE A 153 3.08 3.84 5.29
C ILE A 153 2.83 3.29 3.89
N LEU A 154 2.08 2.19 3.81
CA LEU A 154 1.45 1.73 2.57
C LEU A 154 0.03 2.30 2.56
N SER A 155 -0.27 3.16 1.60
CA SER A 155 -1.57 3.83 1.44
C SER A 155 -2.29 3.23 0.24
N ILE A 156 -3.29 2.42 0.50
CA ILE A 156 -4.09 1.66 -0.48
C ILE A 156 -5.58 2.01 -0.27
N GLY A 157 -5.87 3.31 -0.25
CA GLY A 157 -7.16 3.84 0.16
C GLY A 157 -7.14 5.36 0.20
N ALA A 158 -8.31 5.96 0.43
CA ALA A 158 -8.43 7.40 0.61
C ALA A 158 -7.56 7.90 1.78
N MET A 159 -6.69 8.88 1.54
CA MET A 159 -5.62 9.31 2.45
C MET A 159 -6.08 10.14 3.67
N SER A 160 -7.36 10.04 4.05
CA SER A 160 -8.02 10.85 5.08
C SER A 160 -7.35 10.70 6.44
N ASN A 161 -7.05 9.47 6.84
CA ASN A 161 -6.37 9.16 8.10
C ASN A 161 -4.95 9.77 8.15
N ILE A 162 -4.17 9.58 7.09
CA ILE A 162 -2.80 10.11 6.98
C ILE A 162 -2.83 11.64 7.04
N ALA A 163 -3.72 12.26 6.27
CA ALA A 163 -3.85 13.72 6.21
C ALA A 163 -4.28 14.31 7.56
N GLU A 164 -5.18 13.66 8.30
CA GLU A 164 -5.58 14.08 9.66
C GLU A 164 -4.38 14.08 10.60
N VAL A 165 -3.64 12.97 10.67
CA VAL A 165 -2.45 12.85 11.52
C VAL A 165 -1.39 13.89 11.15
N ILE A 166 -1.14 14.10 9.85
CA ILE A 166 -0.18 15.11 9.36
C ILE A 166 -0.62 16.52 9.75
N ARG A 167 -1.91 16.83 9.63
CA ARG A 167 -2.46 18.16 9.90
C ARG A 167 -2.48 18.46 11.40
N GLU A 168 -2.94 17.52 12.20
CA GLU A 168 -3.13 17.72 13.64
C GLU A 168 -1.85 17.53 14.44
N LYS A 169 -0.95 16.65 13.97
CA LYS A 169 0.31 16.31 14.65
C LYS A 169 1.51 16.46 13.69
N PRO A 170 1.80 17.66 13.16
CA PRO A 170 2.82 17.85 12.11
C PRO A 170 4.23 17.39 12.49
N ALA A 171 4.56 17.35 13.79
CA ALA A 171 5.84 16.80 14.29
C ALA A 171 6.01 15.30 13.97
N LEU A 172 4.92 14.54 13.85
CA LEU A 172 4.96 13.11 13.52
C LEU A 172 5.40 12.84 12.09
N LYS A 173 5.42 13.84 11.19
CA LYS A 173 5.99 13.68 9.85
C LYS A 173 7.43 13.16 9.89
N ARG A 174 8.23 13.55 10.89
CA ARG A 174 9.63 13.09 11.05
C ARG A 174 9.74 11.61 11.47
N LYS A 175 8.62 11.00 11.90
CA LYS A 175 8.51 9.58 12.23
C LYS A 175 8.05 8.75 11.02
N ILE A 176 7.67 9.38 9.91
CA ILE A 176 7.30 8.68 8.68
C ILE A 176 8.53 8.62 7.78
N ARG A 177 8.97 7.39 7.46
CA ARG A 177 10.12 7.13 6.58
C ARG A 177 9.80 7.50 5.14
N ARG A 178 8.66 6.99 4.67
CA ARG A 178 8.08 7.24 3.34
C ARG A 178 6.60 6.83 3.35
N ILE A 179 5.88 7.32 2.36
CA ILE A 179 4.55 6.86 1.98
C ILE A 179 4.67 6.25 0.59
N VAL A 180 4.18 5.01 0.46
CA VAL A 180 3.99 4.32 -0.83
C VAL A 180 2.49 4.25 -1.04
N ALA A 181 1.96 4.90 -2.07
CA ALA A 181 0.54 5.05 -2.26
C ALA A 181 0.08 4.46 -3.58
N MET A 182 -0.90 3.56 -3.56
CA MET A 182 -1.72 3.29 -4.74
C MET A 182 -2.63 4.50 -4.94
N GLY A 183 -2.50 5.16 -6.10
CA GLY A 183 -3.46 6.19 -6.46
C GLY A 183 -2.95 7.22 -7.45
N GLY A 184 -3.93 7.90 -8.04
CA GLY A 184 -3.74 8.89 -9.09
C GLY A 184 -3.65 8.30 -10.50
N ALA A 185 -3.80 9.18 -11.47
CA ALA A 185 -3.57 8.94 -12.90
C ALA A 185 -2.71 10.10 -13.41
N VAL A 186 -1.58 9.81 -14.05
CA VAL A 186 -0.58 10.83 -14.42
C VAL A 186 -0.66 11.15 -15.91
N ASP A 187 -0.34 10.18 -16.76
CA ASP A 187 -0.33 10.30 -18.22
C ASP A 187 -1.44 9.44 -18.87
N VAL A 188 -2.38 8.93 -18.05
CA VAL A 188 -3.52 8.10 -18.48
C VAL A 188 -4.86 8.66 -17.94
N PRO A 189 -6.01 8.25 -18.50
CA PRO A 189 -7.31 8.58 -17.94
C PRO A 189 -7.53 8.01 -16.54
N GLY A 190 -8.38 8.69 -15.77
CA GLY A 190 -8.89 8.21 -14.49
C GLY A 190 -9.85 7.02 -14.60
N ASN A 191 -10.16 6.38 -13.48
CA ASN A 191 -11.00 5.17 -13.41
C ASN A 191 -12.35 5.36 -12.71
N ILE A 192 -12.78 6.61 -12.44
CA ILE A 192 -14.05 6.83 -11.73
C ILE A 192 -15.30 6.75 -12.61
N ARG A 193 -15.15 6.65 -13.94
CA ARG A 193 -16.27 6.39 -14.87
C ARG A 193 -16.41 4.89 -15.07
N VAL A 194 -17.46 4.31 -14.50
CA VAL A 194 -17.66 2.86 -14.47
C VAL A 194 -19.06 2.51 -14.94
N HIS A 195 -19.14 1.48 -15.78
CA HIS A 195 -20.37 1.14 -16.48
C HIS A 195 -21.49 0.74 -15.52
N GLY A 196 -22.65 1.38 -15.66
CA GLY A 196 -23.83 1.13 -14.83
C GLY A 196 -23.80 1.80 -13.45
N PHE A 197 -22.74 2.53 -13.11
CA PHE A 197 -22.61 3.19 -11.81
C PHE A 197 -22.36 4.69 -11.93
N THR A 198 -21.38 5.10 -12.74
CA THR A 198 -20.88 6.47 -12.80
C THR A 198 -20.58 6.95 -14.23
N ASP A 199 -21.23 6.34 -15.23
CA ASP A 199 -21.05 6.63 -16.67
C ASP A 199 -21.15 8.11 -17.04
N ASN A 200 -22.04 8.82 -16.35
CA ASN A 200 -22.36 10.22 -16.58
C ASN A 200 -21.40 11.19 -15.85
N SER A 201 -20.44 10.68 -15.07
CA SER A 201 -19.48 11.54 -14.41
C SER A 201 -18.66 12.32 -15.46
N PRO A 202 -18.56 13.66 -15.35
CA PRO A 202 -17.73 14.46 -16.24
C PRO A 202 -16.23 14.31 -15.95
N ASN A 203 -15.88 13.61 -14.86
CA ASN A 203 -14.50 13.44 -14.45
C ASN A 203 -13.83 12.32 -15.24
N THR A 204 -12.76 12.66 -15.94
CA THR A 204 -11.97 11.71 -16.74
C THR A 204 -10.51 11.61 -16.28
N VAL A 205 -10.16 12.30 -15.19
CA VAL A 205 -8.77 12.52 -14.78
C VAL A 205 -8.46 11.98 -13.39
N ALA A 206 -9.48 11.66 -12.60
CA ALA A 206 -9.30 11.23 -11.22
C ALA A 206 -9.27 9.70 -11.10
N GLU A 207 -8.44 9.24 -10.17
CA GLU A 207 -8.44 7.87 -9.68
C GLU A 207 -9.21 7.83 -8.35
N TRP A 208 -9.90 6.72 -8.06
CA TRP A 208 -10.80 6.56 -6.92
C TRP A 208 -10.22 6.98 -5.56
N ASN A 209 -9.06 6.49 -5.15
CA ASN A 209 -8.46 6.79 -3.84
C ASN A 209 -8.21 8.30 -3.65
N ILE A 210 -7.76 8.98 -4.70
CA ILE A 210 -7.57 10.44 -4.69
C ILE A 210 -8.93 11.17 -4.81
N PHE A 211 -9.87 10.63 -5.57
CA PHE A 211 -11.20 11.18 -5.79
C PHE A 211 -12.07 11.17 -4.54
N ILE A 212 -11.96 10.14 -3.68
CA ILE A 212 -12.80 10.03 -2.48
C ILE A 212 -12.54 11.18 -1.51
N ASP A 213 -11.28 11.58 -1.30
CA ASP A 213 -10.93 12.73 -0.46
C ASP A 213 -9.80 13.57 -1.09
N PRO A 214 -10.11 14.40 -2.11
CA PRO A 214 -9.11 15.21 -2.78
C PRO A 214 -8.39 16.21 -1.87
N PRO A 215 -9.05 16.87 -0.89
CA PRO A 215 -8.36 17.70 0.09
C PRO A 215 -7.37 16.92 0.97
N ALA A 216 -7.72 15.71 1.42
CA ALA A 216 -6.78 14.87 2.18
C ALA A 216 -5.57 14.48 1.34
N ALA A 217 -5.80 13.98 0.13
CA ALA A 217 -4.71 13.62 -0.77
C ALA A 217 -3.81 14.84 -1.09
N LYS A 218 -4.40 16.03 -1.29
CA LYS A 218 -3.63 17.28 -1.44
C LYS A 218 -2.71 17.54 -0.24
N ILE A 219 -3.20 17.37 0.99
CA ILE A 219 -2.40 17.54 2.22
C ILE A 219 -1.21 16.57 2.22
N VAL A 220 -1.42 15.31 1.82
CA VAL A 220 -0.34 14.30 1.77
C VAL A 220 0.70 14.65 0.70
N PHE A 221 0.27 14.99 -0.52
CA PHE A 221 1.16 15.40 -1.62
C PHE A 221 2.00 16.64 -1.25
N ASP A 222 1.40 17.61 -0.55
CA ASP A 222 2.07 18.84 -0.14
C ASP A 222 2.82 18.73 1.21
N SER A 223 2.75 17.57 1.90
CA SER A 223 3.20 17.40 3.29
C SER A 223 4.71 17.56 3.50
N GLY A 224 5.49 17.25 2.47
CA GLY A 224 6.95 17.14 2.51
C GLY A 224 7.47 15.79 3.03
N VAL A 225 6.59 14.84 3.35
CA VAL A 225 6.98 13.44 3.60
C VAL A 225 7.40 12.81 2.25
N PRO A 226 8.47 11.97 2.20
CA PRO A 226 8.82 11.26 0.97
C PRO A 226 7.63 10.42 0.48
N LEU A 227 7.11 10.77 -0.70
CA LEU A 227 5.96 10.14 -1.31
C LEU A 227 6.36 9.46 -2.63
N GLU A 228 5.95 8.21 -2.77
CA GLU A 228 5.96 7.45 -4.02
C GLU A 228 4.52 7.04 -4.33
N ILE A 229 4.02 7.45 -5.50
CA ILE A 229 2.72 7.01 -5.99
C ILE A 229 2.89 5.91 -7.04
N ILE A 230 1.96 4.96 -7.00
CA ILE A 230 1.78 3.85 -7.92
C ILE A 230 0.43 4.14 -8.59
N PRO A 231 0.44 4.96 -9.66
CA PRO A 231 -0.77 5.41 -10.32
C PRO A 231 -1.29 4.37 -11.32
N LEU A 232 -2.44 4.68 -11.91
CA LEU A 232 -3.07 3.90 -12.98
C LEU A 232 -2.15 3.63 -14.17
N ASP A 233 -1.18 4.52 -14.44
CA ASP A 233 -0.15 4.33 -15.47
C ASP A 233 0.59 2.99 -15.32
N ALA A 234 0.98 2.65 -14.09
CA ALA A 234 1.70 1.41 -13.82
C ALA A 234 0.74 0.25 -13.56
N THR A 235 -0.34 0.48 -12.83
CA THR A 235 -1.20 -0.63 -12.37
C THR A 235 -2.07 -1.21 -13.47
N ASN A 236 -2.50 -0.40 -14.44
CA ASN A 236 -3.30 -0.90 -15.57
C ASN A 236 -2.50 -1.77 -16.53
N GLU A 237 -1.16 -1.78 -16.41
CA GLU A 237 -0.29 -2.72 -17.14
C GLU A 237 -0.20 -4.10 -16.45
N VAL A 238 -0.85 -4.30 -15.30
CA VAL A 238 -0.77 -5.53 -14.50
C VAL A 238 -2.15 -6.19 -14.36
N PRO A 239 -2.67 -6.79 -15.45
CA PRO A 239 -3.98 -7.46 -15.43
C PRO A 239 -3.93 -8.76 -14.62
N LEU A 240 -5.09 -9.20 -14.15
CA LEU A 240 -5.24 -10.49 -13.50
C LEU A 240 -5.45 -11.57 -14.59
N THR A 241 -4.36 -12.11 -15.12
CA THR A 241 -4.44 -13.09 -16.22
C THR A 241 -4.85 -14.49 -15.73
N THR A 242 -5.55 -15.26 -16.57
CA THR A 242 -5.90 -16.66 -16.26
C THR A 242 -4.67 -17.50 -15.94
N SER A 243 -3.57 -17.31 -16.71
CA SER A 243 -2.32 -18.04 -16.49
C SER A 243 -1.68 -17.69 -15.15
N PHE A 244 -1.73 -16.43 -14.71
CA PHE A 244 -1.30 -16.05 -13.37
C PHE A 244 -2.16 -16.72 -12.29
N ILE A 245 -3.49 -16.67 -12.40
CA ILE A 245 -4.40 -17.28 -11.42
C ILE A 245 -4.12 -18.78 -11.28
N GLU A 246 -3.96 -19.49 -12.41
CA GLU A 246 -3.67 -20.93 -12.41
C GLU A 246 -2.33 -21.24 -11.74
N ARG A 247 -1.27 -20.46 -12.03
CA ARG A 247 0.04 -20.63 -11.37
C ARG A 247 -0.03 -20.32 -9.88
N PHE A 248 -0.71 -19.25 -9.50
CA PHE A 248 -0.90 -18.86 -8.09
C PHE A 248 -1.64 -19.97 -7.32
N LYS A 249 -2.74 -20.48 -7.88
CA LYS A 249 -3.54 -21.57 -7.29
C LYS A 249 -2.76 -22.88 -7.15
N ALA A 250 -1.85 -23.17 -8.08
CA ALA A 250 -1.05 -24.38 -8.04
C ALA A 250 0.03 -24.37 -6.94
N GLN A 251 0.54 -23.19 -6.57
CA GLN A 251 1.63 -23.06 -5.60
C GLN A 251 1.14 -22.62 -4.21
N GLY A 252 0.18 -21.71 -4.17
CA GLY A 252 -0.38 -21.15 -2.94
C GLY A 252 -1.47 -22.05 -2.35
N THR A 253 -1.11 -22.84 -1.34
CA THR A 253 -2.05 -23.80 -0.71
C THR A 253 -2.43 -23.45 0.74
N GLY A 254 -1.93 -22.33 1.27
CA GLY A 254 -2.32 -21.82 2.59
C GLY A 254 -3.78 -21.31 2.67
N PRO A 255 -4.34 -21.11 3.88
CA PRO A 255 -5.67 -20.50 4.06
C PRO A 255 -5.78 -19.09 3.45
N ASP A 256 -4.74 -18.29 3.59
CA ASP A 256 -4.55 -16.98 2.96
C ASP A 256 -4.51 -17.06 1.43
N ALA A 257 -3.69 -17.95 0.86
CA ALA A 257 -3.60 -18.14 -0.59
C ALA A 257 -4.93 -18.61 -1.22
N ARG A 258 -5.65 -19.52 -0.56
CA ARG A 258 -7.00 -19.93 -0.99
C ARG A 258 -8.00 -18.78 -0.96
N PHE A 259 -7.92 -17.91 0.04
CA PHE A 259 -8.77 -16.73 0.12
C PHE A 259 -8.44 -15.74 -1.01
N VAL A 260 -7.16 -15.46 -1.26
CA VAL A 260 -6.72 -14.62 -2.39
C VAL A 260 -7.16 -15.20 -3.74
N THR A 261 -7.07 -16.51 -3.93
CA THR A 261 -7.60 -17.19 -5.12
C THR A 261 -9.11 -16.97 -5.27
N SER A 262 -9.86 -17.01 -4.16
CA SER A 262 -11.31 -16.77 -4.17
C SER A 262 -11.66 -15.33 -4.57
N ILE A 263 -10.81 -14.36 -4.19
CA ILE A 263 -10.93 -12.96 -4.66
C ILE A 263 -10.76 -12.91 -6.18
N PHE A 264 -9.67 -13.48 -6.68
CA PHE A 264 -9.33 -13.49 -8.11
C PHE A 264 -10.44 -14.11 -8.96
N GLU A 265 -11.02 -15.22 -8.51
CA GLU A 265 -12.15 -15.87 -9.19
C GLU A 265 -13.41 -14.97 -9.18
N LYS A 266 -13.67 -14.23 -8.09
CA LYS A 266 -14.83 -13.34 -7.94
C LYS A 266 -14.77 -12.08 -8.81
N VAL A 267 -13.58 -11.52 -9.03
CA VAL A 267 -13.37 -10.29 -9.80
C VAL A 267 -13.10 -10.54 -11.29
N SER A 268 -13.09 -11.81 -11.72
CA SER A 268 -12.78 -12.23 -13.10
C SER A 268 -13.56 -11.44 -14.15
N LYS A 269 -14.86 -11.23 -13.97
CA LYS A 269 -15.71 -10.45 -14.89
C LYS A 269 -15.30 -8.98 -14.98
N SER A 270 -15.00 -8.34 -13.85
CA SER A 270 -14.54 -6.94 -13.82
C SER A 270 -13.16 -6.82 -14.47
N ASN A 271 -12.29 -7.80 -14.27
CA ASN A 271 -10.99 -7.88 -14.94
C ASN A 271 -11.14 -8.06 -16.47
N GLU A 272 -12.01 -8.95 -16.92
CA GLU A 272 -12.32 -9.13 -18.36
C GLU A 272 -12.89 -7.84 -19.00
N ALA A 273 -13.63 -7.04 -18.22
CA ALA A 273 -14.14 -5.73 -18.66
C ALA A 273 -13.07 -4.62 -18.62
N GLY A 274 -11.86 -4.88 -18.13
CA GLY A 274 -10.83 -3.86 -17.93
C GLY A 274 -11.14 -2.89 -16.77
N GLU A 275 -11.99 -3.32 -15.83
CA GLU A 275 -12.43 -2.55 -14.66
C GLU A 275 -11.77 -3.04 -13.36
N TYR A 276 -10.80 -3.96 -13.44
CA TYR A 276 -10.04 -4.44 -12.29
C TYR A 276 -8.63 -4.88 -12.71
N PHE A 277 -7.62 -4.49 -11.94
CA PHE A 277 -6.21 -4.86 -12.12
C PHE A 277 -5.58 -5.13 -10.75
N HIS A 278 -4.30 -5.54 -10.71
CA HIS A 278 -3.55 -5.64 -9.46
C HIS A 278 -3.17 -4.26 -8.89
N TRP A 279 -4.14 -3.38 -8.62
CA TRP A 279 -3.93 -2.03 -8.09
C TRP A 279 -3.15 -2.05 -6.76
N ASP A 280 -3.82 -2.45 -5.68
CA ASP A 280 -3.19 -2.48 -4.35
C ASP A 280 -2.13 -3.58 -4.18
N PRO A 281 -2.30 -4.80 -4.72
CA PRO A 281 -1.25 -5.81 -4.67
C PRO A 281 0.06 -5.36 -5.32
N LEU A 282 0.00 -4.62 -6.44
CA LEU A 282 1.21 -4.07 -7.05
C LEU A 282 1.86 -3.01 -6.16
N ALA A 283 1.07 -2.14 -5.55
CA ALA A 283 1.60 -1.13 -4.62
C ALA A 283 2.28 -1.79 -3.42
N ALA A 284 1.69 -2.83 -2.83
CA ALA A 284 2.28 -3.61 -1.74
C ALA A 284 3.57 -4.33 -2.19
N ALA A 285 3.56 -4.96 -3.36
CA ALA A 285 4.74 -5.63 -3.91
C ALA A 285 5.88 -4.66 -4.21
N ILE A 286 5.62 -3.48 -4.78
CA ILE A 286 6.63 -2.43 -4.99
C ILE A 286 7.11 -1.84 -3.66
N ALA A 287 6.21 -1.71 -2.69
CA ALA A 287 6.55 -1.23 -1.35
C ALA A 287 7.63 -2.13 -0.73
N ASP A 288 7.47 -3.45 -0.84
CA ASP A 288 8.40 -4.43 -0.30
C ASP A 288 9.64 -4.66 -1.19
N ASN A 289 9.44 -4.83 -2.50
CA ASN A 289 10.49 -5.01 -3.49
C ASN A 289 10.48 -3.86 -4.52
N PRO A 290 11.22 -2.77 -4.24
CA PRO A 290 11.27 -1.62 -5.14
C PRO A 290 11.70 -1.96 -6.57
N LYS A 291 12.42 -3.06 -6.82
CA LYS A 291 12.86 -3.42 -8.18
C LYS A 291 11.70 -3.75 -9.13
N ILE A 292 10.52 -4.04 -8.61
CA ILE A 292 9.32 -4.29 -9.43
C ILE A 292 8.94 -3.05 -10.24
N CYS A 293 9.12 -1.85 -9.71
CA CYS A 293 8.95 -0.65 -10.52
C CYS A 293 10.21 -0.40 -11.36
N GLU A 294 10.12 -0.65 -12.66
CA GLU A 294 11.27 -0.54 -13.58
C GLU A 294 11.45 0.85 -14.18
N LEU A 295 10.39 1.67 -14.21
CA LEU A 295 10.46 3.07 -14.60
C LEU A 295 9.97 3.97 -13.48
N ARG A 296 10.91 4.62 -12.78
CA ARG A 296 10.62 5.67 -11.80
C ARG A 296 10.95 7.04 -12.35
N VAL A 297 10.02 7.97 -12.16
CA VAL A 297 10.24 9.37 -12.48
C VAL A 297 9.98 10.26 -11.27
N LYS A 298 10.53 11.47 -11.33
CA LYS A 298 10.25 12.55 -10.39
C LYS A 298 9.36 13.57 -11.11
N ARG A 299 8.21 13.89 -10.54
CA ARG A 299 7.25 14.85 -11.11
C ARG A 299 6.80 15.84 -10.04
N ARG A 300 6.63 17.10 -10.42
CA ARG A 300 5.96 18.10 -9.56
C ARG A 300 4.46 17.90 -9.73
N LEU A 301 3.80 17.34 -8.71
CA LEU A 301 2.37 17.03 -8.73
C LEU A 301 1.72 17.47 -7.42
N THR A 302 0.47 17.93 -7.52
CA THR A 302 -0.48 18.12 -6.42
C THR A 302 -1.86 17.68 -6.91
N VAL A 303 -2.79 17.53 -5.98
CA VAL A 303 -4.18 17.16 -6.25
C VAL A 303 -5.05 18.39 -6.50
N MET A 304 -5.93 18.31 -7.50
CA MET A 304 -7.01 19.26 -7.78
C MET A 304 -8.17 19.04 -6.81
N SER A 305 -8.56 20.07 -6.06
CA SER A 305 -9.57 19.99 -4.99
C SER A 305 -10.37 21.29 -4.86
N LYS A 306 -10.63 21.95 -5.99
CA LYS A 306 -11.26 23.27 -6.03
C LYS A 306 -12.73 23.19 -5.54
N PRO A 307 -13.11 23.93 -4.48
CA PRO A 307 -14.50 24.06 -4.08
C PRO A 307 -15.29 24.91 -5.10
N VAL A 308 -16.54 24.54 -5.36
CA VAL A 308 -17.44 25.29 -6.27
C VAL A 308 -18.62 25.97 -5.56
N GLY A 309 -18.88 25.58 -4.31
CA GLY A 309 -19.89 26.21 -3.46
C GLY A 309 -20.38 25.26 -2.36
N PRO A 310 -21.22 25.73 -1.43
CA PRO A 310 -21.76 24.90 -0.35
C PRO A 310 -22.54 23.69 -0.89
N SER A 311 -22.36 22.53 -0.27
CA SER A 311 -23.10 21.32 -0.60
C SER A 311 -24.46 21.30 0.10
N THR A 312 -25.45 20.77 -0.61
CA THR A 312 -26.78 20.43 -0.07
C THR A 312 -27.03 18.91 -0.06
N LYS A 313 -26.02 18.10 -0.39
CA LYS A 313 -26.17 16.66 -0.53
C LYS A 313 -26.46 16.01 0.83
N PRO A 314 -27.55 15.25 0.96
CA PRO A 314 -27.89 14.60 2.21
C PRO A 314 -26.86 13.52 2.57
N GLY A 315 -26.76 13.21 3.87
CA GLY A 315 -25.89 12.15 4.38
C GLY A 315 -24.46 12.59 4.70
N PHE A 316 -24.07 13.83 4.39
CA PHE A 316 -22.78 14.40 4.78
C PHE A 316 -22.93 15.46 5.89
N PRO A 317 -21.93 15.64 6.78
CA PRO A 317 -21.95 16.70 7.78
C PRO A 317 -21.96 18.09 7.14
N ALA A 318 -22.77 19.01 7.69
CA ALA A 318 -22.90 20.38 7.17
C ALA A 318 -21.59 21.19 7.22
N ARG A 319 -20.65 20.83 8.12
CA ARG A 319 -19.32 21.43 8.22
C ARG A 319 -18.24 20.50 7.68
N ASN A 320 -17.27 21.09 6.99
CA ASN A 320 -16.03 20.42 6.61
C ASN A 320 -15.05 20.38 7.79
N TRP A 321 -13.95 19.66 7.62
CA TRP A 321 -12.96 19.48 8.69
C TRP A 321 -12.11 20.73 8.95
N PHE A 322 -12.22 21.72 8.08
CA PHE A 322 -11.53 23.01 8.21
C PHE A 322 -12.38 24.04 8.97
N GLY A 323 -13.55 23.62 9.49
CA GLY A 323 -14.46 24.45 10.27
C GLY A 323 -15.40 25.31 9.42
N GLY A 324 -15.30 25.27 8.09
CA GLY A 324 -16.21 25.97 7.18
C GLY A 324 -17.46 25.15 6.82
N PRO A 325 -18.38 25.69 6.01
CA PRO A 325 -19.42 24.88 5.38
C PRO A 325 -18.78 23.81 4.50
N ARG A 326 -19.39 22.62 4.44
CA ARG A 326 -19.02 21.60 3.46
C ARG A 326 -19.36 22.07 2.06
N ASN A 327 -18.42 21.90 1.15
CA ASN A 327 -18.56 22.34 -0.24
C ASN A 327 -18.75 21.15 -1.16
N GLU A 328 -19.32 21.38 -2.34
CA GLU A 328 -19.05 20.54 -3.50
C GLU A 328 -17.69 20.91 -4.09
N LEU A 329 -17.02 19.92 -4.66
CA LEU A 329 -15.79 20.09 -5.41
C LEU A 329 -16.10 20.10 -6.91
N ASP A 330 -15.23 20.72 -7.70
CA ASP A 330 -15.34 20.74 -9.16
C ASP A 330 -15.38 19.31 -9.71
N GLU A 331 -16.57 18.85 -10.11
CA GLU A 331 -16.82 17.44 -10.44
C GLU A 331 -15.92 16.93 -11.56
N ALA A 332 -15.60 17.79 -12.55
CA ALA A 332 -14.82 17.40 -13.72
C ALA A 332 -13.33 17.17 -13.41
N THR A 333 -12.82 17.73 -12.30
CA THR A 333 -11.38 17.76 -12.02
C THR A 333 -10.99 17.31 -10.62
N ALA A 334 -11.93 17.27 -9.67
CA ALA A 334 -11.66 16.87 -8.29
C ALA A 334 -10.96 15.51 -8.26
N GLY A 335 -9.84 15.43 -7.55
CA GLY A 335 -9.03 14.22 -7.44
C GLY A 335 -8.00 14.02 -8.56
N GLY A 336 -8.04 14.80 -9.64
CA GLY A 336 -7.01 14.73 -10.68
C GLY A 336 -5.66 15.31 -10.22
N LEU A 337 -4.57 14.86 -10.84
CA LEU A 337 -3.21 15.33 -10.55
C LEU A 337 -2.82 16.48 -11.49
N THR A 338 -2.07 17.45 -10.97
CA THR A 338 -1.61 18.61 -11.75
C THR A 338 -0.26 19.12 -11.27
N ALA A 339 0.55 19.66 -12.18
CA ALA A 339 1.76 20.40 -11.84
C ALA A 339 1.47 21.83 -11.35
N ALA A 340 0.31 22.38 -11.71
CA ALA A 340 -0.08 23.73 -11.34
C ALA A 340 -0.23 23.85 -9.81
N GLY A 341 0.55 24.74 -9.20
CA GLY A 341 0.55 24.93 -7.74
C GLY A 341 1.25 23.83 -6.93
N ALA A 342 1.85 22.81 -7.58
CA ALA A 342 2.59 21.76 -6.90
C ALA A 342 3.83 22.33 -6.20
N ARG A 343 3.92 22.17 -4.87
CA ARG A 343 5.02 22.71 -4.07
C ARG A 343 6.21 21.76 -3.96
N ARG A 344 5.96 20.47 -4.24
CA ARG A 344 6.90 19.38 -4.02
C ARG A 344 6.99 18.50 -5.26
N THR A 345 8.06 17.72 -5.30
CA THR A 345 8.26 16.66 -6.27
C THR A 345 7.88 15.34 -5.60
N VAL A 346 7.07 14.54 -6.27
CA VAL A 346 6.72 13.18 -5.86
C VAL A 346 7.48 12.17 -6.74
N THR A 347 7.73 10.99 -6.18
CA THR A 347 8.19 9.83 -6.96
C THR A 347 6.98 9.19 -7.60
N VAL A 348 7.08 8.82 -8.86
CA VAL A 348 6.00 8.15 -9.58
C VAL A 348 6.57 6.87 -10.18
N CYS A 349 5.94 5.74 -9.88
CA CYS A 349 6.17 4.53 -10.65
C CYS A 349 5.37 4.59 -11.94
N MET A 350 6.01 4.72 -13.10
CA MET A 350 5.30 4.80 -14.38
C MET A 350 5.07 3.44 -15.02
N ARG A 351 5.87 2.43 -14.65
CA ARG A 351 5.83 1.10 -15.25
C ARG A 351 6.38 0.04 -14.31
N ALA A 352 5.67 -1.08 -14.24
CA ALA A 352 6.05 -2.24 -13.47
C ALA A 352 6.64 -3.35 -14.35
N ASN A 353 7.57 -4.09 -13.81
CA ASN A 353 8.02 -5.36 -14.36
C ASN A 353 6.99 -6.43 -13.98
N VAL A 354 6.05 -6.69 -14.89
CA VAL A 354 4.92 -7.62 -14.67
C VAL A 354 5.40 -9.02 -14.31
N ALA A 355 6.40 -9.55 -15.01
CA ALA A 355 6.91 -10.89 -14.76
C ALA A 355 7.54 -11.02 -13.36
N LEU A 356 8.31 -10.02 -12.94
CA LEU A 356 8.89 -9.98 -11.60
C LEU A 356 7.80 -9.84 -10.53
N PHE A 357 6.78 -9.01 -10.77
CA PHE A 357 5.63 -8.88 -9.87
C PHE A 357 4.89 -10.21 -9.71
N GLU A 358 4.51 -10.86 -10.82
CA GLU A 358 3.78 -12.12 -10.80
C GLU A 358 4.58 -13.22 -10.11
N GLN A 359 5.88 -13.33 -10.41
CA GLN A 359 6.77 -14.29 -9.75
C GLN A 359 6.85 -14.01 -8.24
N PHE A 360 7.00 -12.74 -7.86
CA PHE A 360 7.12 -12.34 -6.46
C PHE A 360 5.83 -12.64 -5.67
N MET A 361 4.67 -12.35 -6.27
CA MET A 361 3.37 -12.73 -5.70
C MET A 361 3.24 -14.23 -5.53
N VAL A 362 3.65 -15.04 -6.52
CA VAL A 362 3.56 -16.50 -6.41
C VAL A 362 4.51 -17.05 -5.35
N ASP A 363 5.76 -16.60 -5.32
CA ASP A 363 6.80 -17.06 -4.40
C ASP A 363 6.44 -16.79 -2.93
N GLU A 364 5.78 -15.66 -2.66
CA GLU A 364 5.40 -15.28 -1.29
C GLU A 364 4.40 -16.27 -0.68
N TYR A 365 3.49 -16.81 -1.49
CA TYR A 365 2.48 -17.78 -1.05
C TYR A 365 2.88 -19.25 -1.29
N ALA A 366 3.99 -19.51 -1.99
CA ALA A 366 4.50 -20.87 -2.25
C ALA A 366 5.20 -21.51 -1.02
N LYS A 367 5.43 -20.75 0.05
CA LYS A 367 6.17 -21.21 1.23
C LYS A 367 5.35 -22.28 1.97
N PRO A 368 5.91 -23.48 2.24
CA PRO A 368 5.21 -24.48 3.04
C PRO A 368 4.98 -23.93 4.44
N ASN A 369 3.74 -24.06 4.94
CA ASN A 369 3.40 -23.70 6.32
C ASN A 369 4.43 -24.33 7.27
N SER A 370 5.25 -23.49 7.89
CA SER A 370 6.21 -23.89 8.93
C SER A 370 5.50 -24.34 10.20
#